data_AF-A0A1E7FTD7-F1
#
_entry.id   AF-A0A1E7FTD7-F1
#
_cell.length_a   1.000
_cell.length_b   1.000
_cell.length_c   1.000
_cell.angle_alpha   90.00
_cell.angle_beta   90.00
_cell.angle_gamma   90.00
#
_symmetry.space_group_name_H-M   'P 1'
#
loop_
_entity.id
_entity.type
_entity.pdbx_description
1 polymer ?
#
loop_
_entity_poly.entity_id
_entity_poly.type
_entity_poly.pdbx_seq_one_letter_code
_entity_poly.pdbx_strand_id
1 'polypeptide(L)'
;MSSTISSALFAYGHYFSIIGVVGILFTERWTLENGPELTDDEENRLAIADALYGVIGLLIVYTGYYRFSDPALGKGTSFYIHEPIFWLKIAMVGVLGSASLFNTTKIIQRSIARNTGDKVAEPMSQELNDRMKSICNAQLTGIIFIPLAASLMARGVGYNEDIPWQAEMGASLVLFLGLGFKYVKEALTFEERLQQKQQQLQE
;
A
#
# COMPACT_ATOMS: atom_id res chain seq x y z
N MET A 1 31.31 14.09 9.37
CA MET A 1 30.70 13.22 10.40
C MET A 1 29.18 13.31 10.42
N SER A 2 28.54 14.50 10.38
CA SER A 2 27.06 14.61 10.39
C SER A 2 26.39 13.96 9.17
N SER A 3 26.98 14.04 7.97
CA SER A 3 26.40 13.46 6.75
C SER A 3 26.37 11.93 6.75
N THR A 4 27.41 11.27 7.27
CA THR A 4 27.49 9.79 7.34
C THR A 4 26.45 9.21 8.29
N ILE A 5 26.27 9.84 9.47
CA ILE A 5 25.23 9.42 10.42
C ILE A 5 23.84 9.62 9.82
N SER A 6 23.59 10.77 9.18
CA SER A 6 22.32 11.03 8.50
C SER A 6 22.04 9.98 7.41
N SER A 7 23.01 9.70 6.55
CA SER A 7 22.90 8.68 5.50
C SER A 7 22.56 7.29 6.06
N ALA A 8 23.22 6.89 7.15
CA ALA A 8 22.92 5.63 7.83
C ALA A 8 21.49 5.62 8.41
N LEU A 9 21.04 6.70 9.06
CA LEU A 9 19.71 6.79 9.66
C LEU A 9 18.60 6.75 8.60
N PHE A 10 18.77 7.45 7.48
CA PHE A 10 17.80 7.41 6.37
C PHE A 10 17.74 6.04 5.71
N ALA A 11 18.88 5.37 5.53
CA ALA A 11 18.92 4.00 5.03
C ALA A 11 18.24 3.03 6.01
N TYR A 12 18.58 3.11 7.29
CA TYR A 12 17.97 2.30 8.35
C TYR A 12 16.45 2.51 8.41
N GLY A 13 16.00 3.76 8.43
CA GLY A 13 14.58 4.11 8.43
C GLY A 13 13.85 3.50 7.24
N HIS A 14 14.45 3.59 6.03
CA HIS A 14 13.85 3.00 4.83
C HIS A 14 13.71 1.47 4.92
N TYR A 15 14.76 0.77 5.39
CA TYR A 15 14.71 -0.69 5.55
C TYR A 15 13.77 -1.14 6.66
N PHE A 16 13.77 -0.43 7.79
CA PHE A 16 12.85 -0.64 8.89
C PHE A 16 11.41 -0.53 8.40
N SER A 17 11.10 0.50 7.61
CA SER A 17 9.75 0.70 7.09
C SER A 17 9.33 -0.39 6.11
N ILE A 18 10.22 -0.87 5.23
CA ILE A 18 9.91 -1.99 4.33
C ILE A 18 9.57 -3.26 5.14
N ILE A 19 10.38 -3.62 6.13
CA ILE A 19 10.13 -4.78 6.99
C ILE A 19 8.84 -4.59 7.80
N GLY A 20 8.63 -3.38 8.33
CA GLY A 20 7.44 -3.00 9.08
C GLY A 20 6.16 -3.17 8.25
N VAL A 21 6.15 -2.67 7.01
CA VAL A 21 5.02 -2.85 6.09
C VAL A 21 4.70 -4.33 5.86
N VAL A 22 5.71 -5.18 5.68
CA VAL A 22 5.48 -6.63 5.50
C VAL A 22 4.82 -7.23 6.75
N GLY A 23 5.30 -6.89 7.95
CA GLY A 23 4.72 -7.38 9.21
C GLY A 23 3.29 -6.88 9.45
N ILE A 24 3.01 -5.63 9.10
CA ILE A 24 1.67 -5.03 9.21
C ILE A 24 0.71 -5.69 8.22
N LEU A 25 1.09 -5.83 6.94
CA LEU A 25 0.27 -6.52 5.94
C LEU A 25 -0.02 -7.97 6.31
N PHE A 26 0.97 -8.66 6.89
CA PHE A 26 0.77 -10.01 7.40
C PHE A 26 -0.26 -10.01 8.55
N THR A 27 -0.25 -9.00 9.41
CA THR A 27 -1.22 -8.85 10.52
C THR A 27 -2.64 -8.62 10.01
N GLU A 28 -2.82 -7.74 9.00
CA GLU A 28 -4.12 -7.56 8.34
C GLU A 28 -4.60 -8.88 7.72
N ARG A 29 -3.72 -9.50 6.92
CA ARG A 29 -4.04 -10.75 6.21
C ARG A 29 -4.42 -11.87 7.17
N TRP A 30 -3.67 -12.02 8.27
CA TRP A 30 -3.90 -13.02 9.29
C TRP A 30 -5.20 -12.75 10.06
N THR A 31 -5.50 -11.49 10.35
CA THR A 31 -6.77 -11.12 10.99
C THR A 31 -7.97 -11.53 10.14
N LEU A 32 -7.90 -11.28 8.84
CA LEU A 32 -8.95 -11.64 7.88
C LEU A 32 -9.10 -13.17 7.68
N GLU A 33 -8.14 -13.99 8.11
CA GLU A 33 -8.32 -15.46 8.10
C GLU A 33 -9.38 -15.94 9.08
N ASN A 34 -9.69 -15.15 10.13
CA ASN A 34 -10.71 -15.51 11.10
C ASN A 34 -12.13 -15.44 10.52
N GLY A 35 -12.27 -14.91 9.31
CA GLY A 35 -13.51 -14.97 8.54
C GLY A 35 -14.33 -13.68 8.61
N PRO A 36 -15.58 -13.73 8.12
CA PRO A 36 -16.47 -12.57 8.09
C PRO A 36 -16.94 -12.10 9.47
N GLU A 37 -16.91 -12.97 10.47
CA GLU A 37 -17.40 -12.73 11.83
C GLU A 37 -16.26 -12.35 12.77
N LEU A 38 -15.57 -11.24 12.47
CA LEU A 38 -14.51 -10.74 13.34
C LEU A 38 -15.08 -10.25 14.68
N THR A 39 -14.38 -10.57 15.77
CA THR A 39 -14.64 -10.00 17.09
C THR A 39 -14.30 -8.50 17.13
N ASP A 40 -14.82 -7.80 18.14
CA ASP A 40 -14.53 -6.37 18.33
C ASP A 40 -13.02 -6.07 18.42
N ASP A 41 -12.27 -6.94 19.08
CA ASP A 41 -10.82 -6.83 19.22
C ASP A 41 -10.09 -7.05 17.89
N GLU A 42 -10.61 -7.92 17.03
CA GLU A 42 -10.05 -8.20 15.70
C GLU A 42 -10.34 -7.07 14.70
N GLU A 43 -11.54 -6.50 14.73
CA GLU A 43 -11.87 -5.28 13.97
C GLU A 43 -10.95 -4.11 14.40
N ASN A 44 -10.73 -3.94 15.71
CA ASN A 44 -9.82 -2.92 16.22
C ASN A 44 -8.37 -3.20 15.81
N ARG A 45 -7.93 -4.46 15.86
CA ARG A 45 -6.59 -4.86 15.40
C ARG A 45 -6.42 -4.55 13.91
N LEU A 46 -7.43 -4.82 13.09
CA LEU A 46 -7.41 -4.54 11.66
C LEU A 46 -7.33 -3.03 11.39
N ALA A 47 -8.10 -2.21 12.10
CA ALA A 47 -8.06 -0.76 12.00
C ALA A 47 -6.71 -0.15 12.43
N ILE A 48 -6.13 -0.65 13.51
CA ILE A 48 -4.80 -0.22 13.98
C ILE A 48 -3.72 -0.63 12.98
N ALA A 49 -3.79 -1.86 12.45
CA ALA A 49 -2.85 -2.33 11.45
C ALA A 49 -2.88 -1.46 10.18
N ASP A 50 -4.07 -1.16 9.63
CA ASP A 50 -4.22 -0.31 8.44
C ASP A 50 -3.74 1.14 8.69
N ALA A 51 -4.01 1.70 9.87
CA ALA A 51 -3.48 3.02 10.23
C ALA A 51 -1.94 3.01 10.31
N LEU A 52 -1.35 1.98 10.91
CA LEU A 52 0.11 1.80 10.94
C LEU A 52 0.68 1.56 9.53
N TYR A 53 -0.02 0.83 8.66
CA TYR A 53 0.37 0.64 7.26
C TYR A 53 0.51 1.99 6.56
N GLY A 54 -0.49 2.87 6.74
CA GLY A 54 -0.46 4.24 6.21
C GLY A 54 0.73 5.04 6.73
N VAL A 55 0.95 5.06 8.05
CA VAL A 55 2.07 5.80 8.68
C VAL A 55 3.43 5.28 8.23
N ILE A 56 3.64 3.96 8.27
CA ILE A 56 4.92 3.36 7.87
C ILE A 56 5.12 3.48 6.35
N GLY A 57 4.06 3.38 5.55
CA GLY A 57 4.09 3.64 4.11
C GLY A 57 4.54 5.07 3.78
N LEU A 58 4.02 6.07 4.51
CA LEU A 58 4.51 7.46 4.40
C LEU A 58 5.99 7.57 4.78
N LEU A 59 6.47 6.82 5.78
CA LEU A 59 7.88 6.81 6.15
C LEU A 59 8.77 6.17 5.05
N ILE A 60 8.30 5.14 4.34
CA ILE A 60 8.98 4.59 3.15
C ILE A 60 9.14 5.68 2.10
N VAL A 61 8.06 6.40 1.78
CA VAL A 61 8.08 7.47 0.75
C VAL A 61 8.98 8.61 1.17
N TYR A 62 8.87 9.07 2.42
CA TYR A 62 9.69 10.12 2.98
C TYR A 62 11.18 9.80 2.90
N THR A 63 11.60 8.66 3.48
CA THR A 63 13.01 8.24 3.45
C THR A 63 13.50 7.96 2.03
N GLY A 64 12.67 7.38 1.18
CA GLY A 64 12.97 7.12 -0.23
C GLY A 64 13.19 8.40 -1.04
N TYR A 65 12.36 9.42 -0.83
CA TYR A 65 12.50 10.73 -1.47
C TYR A 65 13.84 11.39 -1.14
N TYR A 66 14.24 11.39 0.12
CA TYR A 66 15.54 11.95 0.53
C TYR A 66 16.72 11.16 -0.04
N ARG A 67 16.64 9.83 -0.05
CA ARG A 67 17.68 8.99 -0.71
C ARG A 67 17.73 9.17 -2.22
N PHE A 68 16.63 9.59 -2.84
CA PHE A 68 16.54 9.94 -4.25
C PHE A 68 17.13 11.33 -4.54
N SER A 69 16.76 12.33 -3.74
CA SER A 69 17.02 13.74 -4.02
C SER A 69 18.34 14.26 -3.47
N ASP A 70 18.78 13.79 -2.30
CA ASP A 70 19.99 14.25 -1.64
C ASP A 70 21.20 13.37 -2.03
N PRO A 71 22.22 13.91 -2.73
CA PRO A 71 23.43 13.17 -3.08
C PRO A 71 24.24 12.67 -1.86
N ALA A 72 24.04 13.22 -0.67
CA ALA A 72 24.68 12.73 0.55
C ALA A 72 24.01 11.45 1.11
N LEU A 73 22.77 11.18 0.71
CA LEU A 73 21.94 10.06 1.20
C LEU A 73 21.76 8.95 0.17
N GLY A 74 22.22 9.17 -1.07
CA GLY A 74 22.12 8.24 -2.18
C GLY A 74 22.99 8.64 -3.37
N LYS A 75 22.51 8.37 -4.59
CA LYS A 75 23.24 8.71 -5.83
C LYS A 75 22.82 10.06 -6.45
N GLY A 76 21.83 10.72 -5.86
CA GLY A 76 21.28 11.99 -6.34
C GLY A 76 20.28 11.83 -7.50
N THR A 77 19.49 12.89 -7.71
CA THR A 77 18.35 12.89 -8.66
C THR A 77 18.77 12.54 -10.08
N SER A 78 19.87 13.11 -10.58
CA SER A 78 20.31 12.91 -11.96
C SER A 78 20.55 11.43 -12.29
N PHE A 79 21.06 10.65 -11.33
CA PHE A 79 21.26 9.22 -11.54
C PHE A 79 19.91 8.48 -11.63
N TYR A 80 19.00 8.73 -10.69
CA TYR A 80 17.77 7.94 -10.57
C TYR A 80 16.72 8.25 -11.63
N ILE A 81 16.63 9.50 -12.12
CA ILE A 81 15.63 9.82 -13.14
C ILE A 81 15.93 9.11 -14.47
N HIS A 82 17.20 8.87 -14.80
CA HIS A 82 17.63 8.13 -16.00
C HIS A 82 17.75 6.61 -15.77
N GLU A 83 17.17 6.10 -14.67
CA GLU A 83 17.05 4.67 -14.41
C GLU A 83 15.61 4.18 -14.65
N PRO A 84 15.32 3.49 -15.77
CA PRO A 84 14.01 2.91 -16.02
C PRO A 84 13.51 2.00 -14.89
N ILE A 85 14.42 1.24 -14.26
CA ILE A 85 14.07 0.37 -13.12
C ILE A 85 13.67 1.19 -11.89
N PHE A 86 14.18 2.41 -11.73
CA PHE A 86 13.71 3.32 -10.68
C PHE A 86 12.23 3.65 -10.87
N TRP A 87 11.81 4.00 -12.09
CA TRP A 87 10.40 4.28 -12.39
C TRP A 87 9.51 3.05 -12.28
N LEU A 88 9.98 1.89 -12.72
CA LEU A 88 9.29 0.61 -12.48
C LEU A 88 9.04 0.39 -10.97
N LYS A 89 10.05 0.59 -10.13
CA LYS A 89 9.91 0.48 -8.67
C LYS A 89 8.91 1.50 -8.11
N ILE A 90 8.93 2.74 -8.58
CA ILE A 90 7.94 3.77 -8.18
C ILE A 90 6.54 3.35 -8.59
N ALA A 91 6.35 2.85 -9.81
CA ALA A 91 5.07 2.32 -10.28
C ALA A 91 4.59 1.14 -9.43
N MET A 92 5.47 0.22 -9.04
CA MET A 92 5.13 -0.91 -8.15
C MET A 92 4.67 -0.43 -6.77
N VAL A 93 5.40 0.50 -6.14
CA VAL A 93 5.00 1.11 -4.86
C VAL A 93 3.63 1.79 -5.02
N GLY A 94 3.44 2.53 -6.11
CA GLY A 94 2.17 3.18 -6.44
C GLY A 94 1.03 2.17 -6.57
N VAL A 95 1.18 1.13 -7.38
CA VAL A 95 0.16 0.08 -7.59
C VAL A 95 -0.24 -0.58 -6.27
N LEU A 96 0.72 -0.97 -5.44
CA LEU A 96 0.43 -1.62 -4.15
C LEU A 96 -0.23 -0.67 -3.15
N GLY A 97 0.20 0.60 -3.12
CA GLY A 97 -0.42 1.64 -2.31
C GLY A 97 -1.83 2.00 -2.78
N SER A 98 -2.08 2.05 -4.09
CA SER A 98 -3.42 2.23 -4.65
C SER A 98 -4.35 1.07 -4.30
N ALA A 99 -3.85 -0.17 -4.37
CA ALA A 99 -4.63 -1.36 -4.02
C ALA A 99 -5.04 -1.36 -2.53
N SER A 100 -4.17 -0.88 -1.64
CA SER A 100 -4.47 -0.79 -0.20
C SER A 100 -5.69 0.08 0.08
N LEU A 101 -5.94 1.11 -0.75
CA LEU A 101 -7.03 2.06 -0.54
C LEU A 101 -8.41 1.40 -0.50
N PHE A 102 -8.59 0.24 -1.14
CA PHE A 102 -9.84 -0.51 -1.01
C PHE A 102 -10.05 -1.00 0.43
N ASN A 103 -9.04 -1.67 1.01
CA ASN A 103 -9.10 -2.17 2.39
C ASN A 103 -9.24 -1.00 3.36
N THR A 104 -8.41 0.03 3.22
CA THR A 104 -8.46 1.24 4.05
C THR A 104 -9.85 1.87 4.05
N THR A 105 -10.47 2.04 2.87
CA THR A 105 -11.82 2.62 2.76
C THR A 105 -12.85 1.78 3.51
N LYS A 106 -12.79 0.45 3.35
CA LYS A 106 -13.74 -0.47 4.02
C LYS A 106 -13.53 -0.53 5.52
N ILE A 107 -12.29 -0.58 5.98
CA ILE A 107 -11.93 -0.58 7.41
C ILE A 107 -12.41 0.72 8.06
N ILE A 108 -12.27 1.87 7.40
CA ILE A 108 -12.79 3.16 7.89
C ILE A 108 -14.32 3.14 7.94
N GLN A 109 -15.01 2.72 6.86
CA GLN A 109 -16.48 2.62 6.84
C GLN A 109 -17.00 1.76 7.99
N ARG A 110 -16.37 0.60 8.22
CA ARG A 110 -16.71 -0.32 9.32
C ARG A 110 -16.44 0.31 10.68
N SER A 111 -15.29 0.93 10.87
CA SER A 111 -14.94 1.62 12.13
C SER A 111 -15.92 2.73 12.47
N ILE A 112 -16.39 3.49 11.47
CA ILE A 112 -17.42 4.52 11.66
C ILE A 112 -18.76 3.88 12.05
N ALA A 113 -19.24 2.89 11.29
CA ALA A 113 -20.52 2.22 11.56
C ALA A 113 -20.58 1.64 12.99
N ARG A 114 -19.50 0.98 13.41
CA ARG A 114 -19.35 0.44 14.77
C ARG A 114 -19.42 1.53 15.84
N ASN A 115 -18.69 2.63 15.66
CA ASN A 115 -18.69 3.74 16.61
C ASN A 115 -20.03 4.49 16.66
N THR A 116 -20.84 4.44 15.61
CA THR A 116 -22.19 5.04 15.58
C THR A 116 -23.29 4.07 16.04
N GLY A 117 -22.95 2.82 16.39
CA GLY A 117 -23.91 1.80 16.82
C GLY A 117 -24.73 1.18 15.68
N ASP A 118 -24.31 1.35 14.44
CA ASP A 118 -24.95 0.73 13.27
C ASP A 118 -24.51 -0.73 13.14
N LYS A 119 -25.29 -1.62 13.77
CA LYS A 119 -25.03 -3.06 13.77
C LYS A 119 -25.32 -3.74 12.43
N VAL A 120 -25.89 -3.03 11.43
CA VAL A 120 -26.13 -3.60 10.09
C VAL A 120 -24.81 -3.87 9.36
N ALA A 121 -23.71 -3.24 9.79
CA ALA A 121 -22.38 -3.45 9.26
C ALA A 121 -21.69 -4.74 9.78
N GLU A 122 -22.28 -5.47 10.73
CA GLU A 122 -21.70 -6.70 11.30
C GLU A 122 -22.62 -7.91 11.13
N PRO A 123 -22.08 -9.09 10.77
CA PRO A 123 -20.71 -9.36 10.30
C PRO A 123 -20.46 -8.82 8.88
N MET A 124 -19.19 -8.76 8.44
CA MET A 124 -18.92 -8.43 7.03
C MET A 124 -19.37 -9.58 6.12
N SER A 125 -19.66 -9.30 4.85
CA SER A 125 -19.92 -10.39 3.89
C SER A 125 -18.66 -11.24 3.63
N GLN A 126 -18.86 -12.53 3.34
CA GLN A 126 -17.78 -13.43 2.92
C GLN A 126 -17.02 -12.89 1.68
N GLU A 127 -17.75 -12.27 0.76
CA GLU A 127 -17.19 -11.68 -0.45
C GLU A 127 -16.26 -10.50 -0.13
N LEU A 128 -16.66 -9.63 0.80
CA LEU A 128 -15.81 -8.53 1.26
C LEU A 128 -14.54 -9.09 1.92
N ASN A 129 -14.67 -10.07 2.82
CA ASN A 129 -13.52 -10.69 3.46
C ASN A 129 -12.54 -11.30 2.44
N ASP A 130 -13.06 -12.05 1.46
CA ASP A 130 -12.24 -12.67 0.41
C ASP A 130 -11.58 -11.64 -0.50
N ARG A 131 -12.28 -10.53 -0.82
CA ARG A 131 -11.70 -9.42 -1.58
C ARG A 131 -10.55 -8.76 -0.83
N MET A 132 -10.73 -8.47 0.46
CA MET A 132 -9.69 -7.87 1.30
C MET A 132 -8.47 -8.78 1.42
N LYS A 133 -8.67 -10.09 1.64
CA LYS A 133 -7.59 -11.09 1.64
C LYS A 133 -6.84 -11.14 0.31
N SER A 134 -7.56 -11.10 -0.82
CA SER A 134 -6.96 -11.11 -2.16
C SER A 134 -6.04 -9.91 -2.37
N ILE A 135 -6.45 -8.72 -1.90
CA ILE A 135 -5.62 -7.51 -1.97
C ILE A 135 -4.37 -7.67 -1.10
N CYS A 136 -4.50 -8.12 0.16
CA CYS A 136 -3.34 -8.36 1.02
C CYS A 136 -2.37 -9.38 0.39
N ASN A 137 -2.86 -10.46 -0.22
CA ASN A 137 -2.03 -11.46 -0.92
C ASN A 137 -1.28 -10.84 -2.11
N ALA A 138 -1.94 -9.99 -2.90
CA ALA A 138 -1.31 -9.29 -4.01
C ALA A 138 -0.21 -8.33 -3.52
N GLN A 139 -0.45 -7.63 -2.41
CA GLN A 139 0.55 -6.73 -1.80
C GLN A 139 1.74 -7.49 -1.22
N LEU A 140 1.50 -8.57 -0.48
CA LEU A 140 2.56 -9.44 0.06
C LEU A 140 3.40 -10.09 -1.03
N THR A 141 2.79 -10.42 -2.18
CA THR A 141 3.54 -10.95 -3.33
C THR A 141 4.33 -9.84 -4.03
N GLY A 142 3.70 -8.69 -4.30
CA GLY A 142 4.32 -7.58 -5.02
C GLY A 142 5.48 -6.93 -4.26
N ILE A 143 5.39 -6.84 -2.93
CA ILE A 143 6.42 -6.18 -2.12
C ILE A 143 7.77 -6.89 -2.17
N ILE A 144 7.80 -8.20 -2.46
CA ILE A 144 9.04 -8.99 -2.60
C ILE A 144 9.90 -8.47 -3.77
N PHE A 145 9.27 -7.96 -4.82
CA PHE A 145 9.98 -7.50 -6.02
C PHE A 145 10.51 -6.07 -5.89
N ILE A 146 10.00 -5.27 -4.94
CA ILE A 146 10.42 -3.87 -4.76
C ILE A 146 11.91 -3.78 -4.32
N PRO A 147 12.40 -4.55 -3.32
CA PRO A 147 13.81 -4.60 -2.97
C PRO A 147 14.72 -5.12 -4.08
N LEU A 148 14.24 -6.03 -4.92
CA LEU A 148 14.98 -6.51 -6.09
C LEU A 148 15.17 -5.38 -7.10
N ALA A 149 14.09 -4.68 -7.47
CA ALA A 149 14.16 -3.52 -8.36
C ALA A 149 15.09 -2.43 -7.79
N ALA A 150 14.99 -2.14 -6.49
CA ALA A 150 15.88 -1.22 -5.80
C ALA A 150 17.36 -1.64 -5.88
N SER A 151 17.65 -2.95 -5.77
CA SER A 151 19.00 -3.51 -5.84
C SER A 151 19.60 -3.45 -7.25
N LEU A 152 18.77 -3.65 -8.28
CA LEU A 152 19.16 -3.56 -9.69
C LEU A 152 19.44 -2.11 -10.10
N MET A 153 18.49 -1.19 -9.87
CA MET A 153 18.68 0.24 -10.20
C MET A 153 19.88 0.84 -9.46
N ALA A 154 20.15 0.42 -8.22
CA ALA A 154 21.28 0.93 -7.45
C ALA A 154 22.64 0.54 -8.05
N ARG A 155 22.67 -0.40 -9.00
CA ARG A 155 23.87 -0.88 -9.67
C ARG A 155 23.99 -0.44 -11.13
N GLY A 156 23.08 0.40 -11.64
CA GLY A 156 23.16 0.83 -13.04
C GLY A 156 22.51 -0.14 -14.03
N VAL A 157 21.80 -1.17 -13.54
CA VAL A 157 21.25 -2.20 -14.42
C VAL A 157 20.09 -1.60 -15.21
N GLY A 158 20.27 -1.46 -16.52
CA GLY A 158 19.26 -0.87 -17.39
C GLY A 158 19.31 0.66 -17.49
N TYR A 159 20.34 1.30 -16.92
CA TYR A 159 20.56 2.74 -17.02
C TYR A 159 20.54 3.20 -18.48
N ASN A 160 19.73 4.21 -18.78
CA ASN A 160 19.58 4.72 -20.14
C ASN A 160 19.14 6.19 -20.14
N GLU A 161 20.03 7.08 -20.59
CA GLU A 161 19.76 8.53 -20.66
C GLU A 161 18.90 8.92 -21.85
N ASP A 162 18.83 8.08 -22.89
CA ASP A 162 18.07 8.34 -24.11
C ASP A 162 16.56 8.16 -23.89
N ILE A 163 16.16 7.43 -22.83
CA ILE A 163 14.76 7.28 -22.45
C ILE A 163 14.28 8.57 -21.77
N PRO A 164 13.21 9.21 -22.27
CA PRO A 164 12.68 10.43 -21.66
C PRO A 164 12.01 10.09 -20.32
N TRP A 165 12.73 10.30 -19.22
CA TRP A 165 12.26 10.00 -17.86
C TRP A 165 10.92 10.65 -17.51
N GLN A 166 10.56 11.77 -18.15
CA GLN A 166 9.27 12.42 -17.98
C GLN A 166 8.11 11.53 -18.43
N ALA A 167 8.32 10.72 -19.47
CA ALA A 167 7.33 9.75 -19.94
C ALA A 167 7.15 8.61 -18.93
N GLU A 168 8.23 8.11 -18.34
CA GLU A 168 8.20 7.05 -17.32
C GLU A 168 7.56 7.55 -16.01
N MET A 169 7.90 8.77 -15.60
CA MET A 169 7.25 9.47 -14.50
C MET A 169 5.74 9.63 -14.77
N GLY A 170 5.39 10.14 -15.95
CA GLY A 170 4.01 10.35 -16.35
C GLY A 170 3.21 9.05 -16.32
N ALA A 171 3.75 7.97 -16.87
CA ALA A 171 3.14 6.64 -16.83
C ALA A 171 2.93 6.15 -15.39
N SER A 172 3.95 6.30 -14.53
CA SER A 172 3.87 5.93 -13.11
C SER A 172 2.78 6.70 -12.36
N LEU A 173 2.66 8.02 -12.61
CA LEU A 173 1.63 8.87 -12.00
C LEU A 173 0.23 8.51 -12.49
N VAL A 174 0.05 8.26 -13.79
CA VAL A 174 -1.23 7.85 -14.36
C VAL A 174 -1.68 6.51 -13.77
N LEU A 175 -0.77 5.53 -13.66
CA LEU A 175 -1.06 4.25 -13.02
C LEU A 175 -1.49 4.44 -11.56
N PHE A 176 -0.74 5.21 -10.79
CA PHE A 176 -1.03 5.44 -9.38
C PHE A 176 -2.39 6.12 -9.16
N LEU A 177 -2.64 7.24 -9.85
CA LEU A 177 -3.88 8.00 -9.71
C LEU A 177 -5.09 7.23 -10.26
N GLY A 178 -4.93 6.58 -11.41
CA GLY A 178 -5.99 5.79 -12.05
C GLY A 178 -6.40 4.60 -11.19
N LEU A 179 -5.43 3.85 -10.66
CA LEU A 179 -5.72 2.74 -9.75
C LEU A 179 -6.23 3.23 -8.41
N GLY A 180 -5.71 4.34 -7.88
CA GLY A 180 -6.19 4.91 -6.63
C GLY A 180 -7.67 5.28 -6.71
N PHE A 181 -8.07 5.98 -7.78
CA PHE A 181 -9.48 6.25 -8.06
C PHE A 181 -10.30 4.97 -8.21
N LYS A 182 -9.79 3.98 -8.96
CA LYS A 182 -10.45 2.69 -9.17
C LYS A 182 -10.76 2.00 -7.83
N TYR A 183 -9.76 1.82 -6.95
CA TYR A 183 -9.92 1.05 -5.72
C TYR A 183 -10.79 1.76 -4.69
N VAL A 184 -10.68 3.09 -4.57
CA VAL A 184 -11.60 3.87 -3.72
C VAL A 184 -13.02 3.78 -4.24
N LYS A 185 -13.24 4.00 -5.54
CA LYS A 185 -14.56 3.86 -6.16
C LYS A 185 -15.13 2.46 -5.95
N GLU A 186 -14.33 1.43 -6.21
CA GLU A 186 -14.69 0.04 -6.01
C GLU A 186 -15.15 -0.22 -4.58
N ALA A 187 -14.42 0.26 -3.56
CA ALA A 187 -14.80 0.12 -2.16
C ALA A 187 -16.10 0.85 -1.83
N LEU A 188 -16.27 2.09 -2.29
CA LEU A 188 -17.47 2.88 -2.02
C LEU A 188 -18.73 2.28 -2.64
N THR A 189 -18.61 1.68 -3.84
CA THR A 189 -19.73 1.04 -4.54
C THR A 189 -19.82 -0.46 -4.29
N PHE A 190 -19.03 -1.00 -3.36
CA PHE A 190 -19.06 -2.42 -3.06
C PHE A 190 -20.33 -2.75 -2.27
N GLU A 191 -21.33 -3.28 -2.97
CA GLU A 191 -22.57 -3.76 -2.38
C GLU A 191 -22.42 -5.20 -1.93
N GLU A 192 -22.76 -5.47 -0.68
CA GLU A 192 -22.76 -6.83 -0.17
C GLU A 192 -24.02 -7.55 -0.67
N ARG A 193 -23.86 -8.60 -1.48
CA ARG A 193 -24.99 -9.38 -2.04
C ARG A 193 -25.97 -9.93 -0.99
N LEU A 194 -25.55 -10.02 0.27
CA LEU A 194 -26.38 -10.42 1.40
C LEU A 194 -27.45 -9.37 1.73
N GLN A 195 -27.12 -8.07 1.67
CA GLN A 195 -28.09 -7.00 1.88
C GLN A 195 -29.14 -6.98 0.76
N GLN A 196 -28.72 -7.15 -0.50
CA GLN A 196 -29.65 -7.26 -1.63
C GLN A 196 -30.63 -8.45 -1.49
N LYS A 197 -30.14 -9.62 -1.07
CA LYS A 197 -30.99 -10.80 -0.85
C LYS A 197 -31.96 -10.63 0.32
N GLN A 198 -31.52 -10.06 1.44
CA GLN A 198 -32.40 -9.81 2.59
C GLN A 198 -33.47 -8.76 2.26
N GLN A 199 -33.12 -7.73 1.49
CA GLN A 199 -34.04 -6.69 1.04
C GLN A 199 -35.06 -7.25 0.03
N GLN A 200 -34.64 -8.10 -0.91
CA GLN A 200 -35.53 -8.82 -1.83
C GLN A 200 -36.44 -9.85 -1.15
N LEU A 201 -36.07 -10.39 0.01
CA LEU A 201 -36.91 -11.30 0.80
C LEU A 201 -37.90 -10.55 1.70
N GLN A 202 -37.74 -9.23 1.85
CA GLN A 202 -38.60 -8.35 2.63
C GLN A 202 -39.62 -7.57 1.76
N GLU A 203 -39.48 -7.62 0.44
CA GLU A 203 -40.43 -7.11 -0.58
C GLU A 203 -41.35 -8.22 -1.10
#